data_AF-A0A0F2L737-F1
#
_entry.id   AF-A0A0F2L737-F1
#
_cell.length_a   1.000
_cell.length_b   1.000
_cell.length_c   1.000
_cell.angle_alpha   90.00
_cell.angle_beta   90.00
_cell.angle_gamma   90.00
#
_symmetry.space_group_name_H-M   'P 1'
#
loop_
_entity.id
_entity.type
_entity.pdbx_description
1 polymer ?
#
loop_
_entity_poly.entity_id
_entity_poly.type
_entity_poly.pdbx_seq_one_letter_code
_entity_poly.pdbx_strand_id
1 'polypeptide(L)'
;MPSLRDEMEKKIMEILPPDAKFSRMDFEGPNVIIYVMNPKYIMEHSEYIKILAKELKKYIIIRGDPKVRIKDADALKKVITDVITKTVGLNVIDDVVIDEPTGEVYIYLRKPVREKSKLEKEILAETGWKPWIIPTALEMG
;
A
#
# COMPACT_ATOMS: atom_id res chain seq x y z
N MET A 1 -30.07 13.31 3.66
CA MET A 1 -28.74 13.83 4.01
C MET A 1 -27.73 12.83 3.47
N PRO A 2 -26.63 13.26 2.85
CA PRO A 2 -25.57 12.34 2.44
C PRO A 2 -25.05 11.58 3.65
N SER A 3 -24.67 10.31 3.47
CA SER A 3 -24.01 9.58 4.54
C SER A 3 -22.59 10.12 4.74
N LEU A 4 -21.98 9.86 5.90
CA LEU A 4 -20.56 10.19 6.14
C LEU A 4 -19.66 9.61 5.05
N ARG A 5 -20.00 8.42 4.54
CA ARG A 5 -19.28 7.78 3.44
C ARG A 5 -19.35 8.63 2.17
N ASP A 6 -20.54 9.09 1.77
CA ASP A 6 -20.73 9.89 0.56
C ASP A 6 -19.97 11.22 0.64
N GLU A 7 -19.98 11.87 1.80
CA GLU A 7 -19.23 13.12 2.02
C GLU A 7 -17.72 12.91 1.92
N MET A 8 -17.21 11.81 2.47
CA MET A 8 -15.77 11.49 2.41
C MET A 8 -15.35 11.09 1.00
N GLU A 9 -16.16 10.29 0.32
CA GLU A 9 -15.90 9.89 -1.07
C GLU A 9 -15.84 11.11 -1.98
N LYS A 10 -16.79 12.05 -1.82
CA LYS A 10 -16.76 13.32 -2.53
C LYS A 10 -15.45 14.10 -2.29
N LYS A 11 -15.03 14.24 -1.03
CA LYS A 11 -13.75 14.92 -0.70
C LYS A 11 -12.55 14.20 -1.30
N ILE A 12 -12.53 12.87 -1.29
CA ILE A 12 -11.45 12.09 -1.90
C ILE A 12 -11.37 12.36 -3.39
N MET A 13 -12.50 12.38 -4.10
CA MET A 13 -12.55 12.70 -5.53
C MET A 13 -12.18 14.15 -5.86
N GLU A 14 -12.42 15.09 -4.95
CA GLU A 14 -11.99 16.49 -5.11
C GLU A 14 -10.47 16.66 -4.89
N ILE A 15 -9.88 15.86 -3.99
CA ILE A 15 -8.45 15.94 -3.65
C ILE A 15 -7.59 15.13 -4.63
N LEU A 16 -8.03 13.93 -5.00
CA LEU A 16 -7.26 13.04 -5.87
C LEU A 16 -7.41 13.45 -7.33
N PRO A 17 -6.31 13.53 -8.09
CA PRO A 17 -6.38 13.83 -9.51
C PRO A 17 -6.97 12.63 -10.28
N PRO A 18 -7.58 12.86 -11.45
CA PRO A 18 -8.14 11.78 -12.29
C PRO A 18 -7.15 10.66 -12.61
N ASP A 19 -5.86 10.97 -12.73
CA ASP A 19 -4.79 9.99 -13.00
C ASP A 19 -4.62 8.95 -11.90
N ALA A 20 -5.00 9.26 -10.66
CA ALA A 20 -5.07 8.29 -9.57
C ALA A 20 -6.10 7.19 -9.85
N LYS A 21 -7.14 7.51 -10.63
CA LYS A 21 -8.26 6.61 -10.93
C LYS A 21 -8.83 5.99 -9.66
N PHE A 22 -9.29 6.85 -8.75
CA PHE A 22 -10.03 6.44 -7.56
C PHE A 22 -11.18 5.50 -7.93
N SER A 23 -11.33 4.38 -7.21
CA SER A 23 -12.35 3.38 -7.49
C SER A 23 -13.40 3.23 -6.39
N ARG A 24 -12.96 3.17 -5.14
CA ARG A 24 -13.84 3.11 -3.95
C ARG A 24 -13.05 3.43 -2.68
N MET A 25 -13.77 3.63 -1.59
CA MET A 25 -13.20 3.70 -0.25
C MET A 25 -13.88 2.72 0.70
N ASP A 26 -13.18 2.35 1.78
CA ASP A 26 -13.73 1.57 2.89
C ASP A 26 -13.23 2.08 4.24
N PHE A 27 -13.88 1.65 5.32
CA PHE A 27 -13.48 1.95 6.68
C PHE A 27 -13.00 0.67 7.37
N GLU A 28 -11.79 0.72 7.94
CA GLU A 28 -11.23 -0.36 8.76
C GLU A 28 -10.80 0.23 10.10
N GLY A 29 -11.68 0.12 11.11
CA GLY A 29 -11.48 0.76 12.41
C GLY A 29 -11.28 2.28 12.29
N PRO A 30 -10.16 2.86 12.76
CA PRO A 30 -9.88 4.29 12.61
C PRO A 30 -9.39 4.68 11.20
N ASN A 31 -9.13 3.70 10.33
CA ASN A 31 -8.50 3.90 9.04
C ASN A 31 -9.51 4.09 7.91
N VAL A 32 -9.11 4.86 6.91
CA VAL A 32 -9.80 4.97 5.63
C VAL A 32 -8.93 4.27 4.58
N ILE A 33 -9.48 3.21 4.01
CA ILE A 33 -8.86 2.50 2.89
C ILE A 33 -9.32 3.17 1.60
N ILE A 34 -8.38 3.56 0.76
CA ILE A 34 -8.65 4.18 -0.54
C ILE A 34 -8.09 3.26 -1.61
N TYR A 35 -8.98 2.80 -2.49
CA TYR A 35 -8.62 1.96 -3.63
C TYR A 35 -8.42 2.81 -4.88
N VAL A 36 -7.31 2.57 -5.57
CA VAL A 36 -6.93 3.27 -6.79
C VAL A 36 -6.55 2.28 -7.89
N MET A 37 -6.90 2.59 -9.14
CA MET A 37 -6.48 1.80 -10.29
C MET A 37 -5.06 2.18 -10.77
N ASN A 38 -4.49 3.28 -10.26
CA ASN A 38 -3.14 3.70 -10.59
C ASN A 38 -2.31 3.97 -9.32
N PRO A 39 -1.94 2.92 -8.57
CA PRO A 39 -1.16 3.06 -7.34
C PRO A 39 0.20 3.72 -7.59
N LYS A 40 0.85 3.44 -8.73
CA LYS A 40 2.12 4.04 -9.12
C LYS A 40 2.08 5.57 -9.12
N TYR A 41 1.07 6.15 -9.76
CA TYR A 41 0.89 7.59 -9.77
C TYR A 41 0.77 8.18 -8.35
N ILE A 42 -0.01 7.55 -7.46
CA ILE A 42 -0.15 8.00 -6.07
C ILE A 42 1.15 7.87 -5.27
N MET A 43 1.97 6.85 -5.53
CA MET A 43 3.26 6.68 -4.87
C MET A 43 4.30 7.73 -5.31
N GLU A 44 4.27 8.11 -6.59
CA GLU A 44 5.07 9.20 -7.17
C GLU A 44 4.62 10.57 -6.64
N HIS A 45 3.31 10.76 -6.42
CA HIS A 45 2.69 12.01 -5.95
C HIS A 45 2.14 11.87 -4.51
N SER A 46 3.00 11.41 -3.60
CA SER A 46 2.59 11.06 -2.23
C SER A 46 2.10 12.23 -1.35
N GLU A 47 2.21 13.48 -1.82
CA GLU A 47 1.62 14.66 -1.21
C GLU A 47 0.09 14.56 -1.10
N TYR A 48 -0.58 13.89 -2.05
CA TYR A 48 -2.02 13.68 -1.99
C TYR A 48 -2.44 12.89 -0.75
N ILE A 49 -1.64 11.91 -0.32
CA ILE A 49 -1.91 11.13 0.90
C ILE A 49 -1.88 12.03 2.13
N LYS A 50 -0.95 13.00 2.18
CA LYS A 50 -0.84 13.97 3.28
C LYS A 50 -2.03 14.92 3.30
N ILE A 51 -2.47 15.40 2.13
CA ILE A 51 -3.64 16.25 1.99
C ILE A 51 -4.89 15.49 2.46
N LEU A 52 -5.08 14.26 1.98
CA LEU A 52 -6.19 13.39 2.41
C LEU A 52 -6.20 13.19 3.93
N ALA A 53 -5.06 12.85 4.53
CA ALA A 53 -4.98 12.65 5.98
C ALA A 53 -5.36 13.92 6.76
N LYS A 54 -4.91 15.10 6.30
CA LYS A 54 -5.23 16.39 6.90
C LYS A 54 -6.72 16.73 6.78
N GLU A 55 -7.28 16.60 5.58
CA GLU A 55 -8.66 17.01 5.29
C GLU A 55 -9.70 16.05 5.86
N LEU A 56 -9.38 14.75 5.89
CA LEU A 56 -10.28 13.73 6.43
C LEU A 56 -10.08 13.51 7.94
N LYS A 57 -8.95 13.92 8.52
CA LYS A 57 -8.56 13.67 9.93
C LYS A 57 -8.62 12.18 10.28
N LYS A 58 -8.18 11.34 9.34
CA LYS A 58 -8.15 9.88 9.43
C LYS A 58 -6.79 9.37 8.99
N TYR A 59 -6.45 8.17 9.44
CA TYR A 59 -5.28 7.47 8.92
C TYR A 59 -5.62 6.88 7.55
N ILE A 60 -4.83 7.23 6.53
CA ILE A 60 -5.12 6.87 5.14
C ILE A 60 -4.25 5.69 4.74
N ILE A 61 -4.88 4.64 4.22
CA ILE A 61 -4.21 3.48 3.63
C ILE A 61 -4.57 3.43 2.15
N ILE A 62 -3.55 3.51 1.30
CA ILE A 62 -3.73 3.33 -0.15
C ILE A 62 -3.56 1.84 -0.46
N ARG A 63 -4.51 1.29 -1.22
CA ARG A 63 -4.41 -0.06 -1.82
C ARG A 63 -4.65 0.04 -3.32
N GLY A 64 -4.00 -0.85 -4.10
CA GLY A 64 -4.41 -1.05 -5.48
C GLY A 64 -5.78 -1.71 -5.53
N ASP A 65 -6.63 -1.26 -6.44
CA ASP A 65 -7.89 -1.92 -6.73
C ASP A 65 -7.64 -3.39 -7.11
N PRO A 66 -8.49 -4.35 -6.70
CA PRO A 66 -8.32 -5.75 -7.08
C PRO A 66 -8.13 -5.97 -8.59
N LYS A 67 -8.66 -5.10 -9.46
CA LYS A 67 -8.49 -5.23 -10.92
C LYS A 67 -7.07 -4.96 -11.42
N VAL A 68 -6.24 -4.26 -10.65
CA VAL A 68 -4.87 -3.87 -11.05
C VAL A 68 -3.77 -4.57 -10.26
N ARG A 69 -4.14 -5.46 -9.34
CA ARG A 69 -3.20 -6.29 -8.58
C ARG A 69 -2.63 -7.40 -9.46
N ILE A 70 -1.35 -7.73 -9.26
CA ILE A 70 -0.80 -9.01 -9.72
C ILE A 70 -1.59 -10.14 -9.06
N LYS A 71 -2.17 -11.02 -9.87
CA LYS A 71 -3.05 -12.12 -9.41
C LYS A 71 -2.32 -13.40 -9.09
N ASP A 72 -1.28 -13.69 -9.86
CA ASP A 72 -0.48 -14.87 -9.66
C ASP A 72 0.46 -14.68 -8.45
N ALA A 73 0.37 -15.59 -7.48
CA ALA A 73 1.06 -15.46 -6.21
C ALA A 73 2.60 -15.58 -6.38
N ASP A 74 3.04 -16.43 -7.31
CA ASP A 74 4.48 -16.63 -7.57
C ASP A 74 5.06 -15.41 -8.30
N ALA A 75 4.34 -14.85 -9.27
CA ALA A 75 4.71 -13.60 -9.92
C ALA A 75 4.77 -12.43 -8.93
N LEU A 76 3.81 -12.32 -8.01
CA LEU A 76 3.82 -11.31 -6.96
C LEU A 76 5.05 -11.45 -6.06
N LYS A 77 5.31 -12.66 -5.55
CA LYS A 77 6.48 -12.96 -4.71
C LYS A 77 7.79 -12.66 -5.44
N LYS A 78 7.86 -12.96 -6.74
CA LYS A 78 9.03 -12.66 -7.57
C LYS A 78 9.27 -11.15 -7.66
N VAL A 79 8.25 -10.35 -7.99
CA VAL A 79 8.40 -8.88 -8.09
C VAL A 79 8.82 -8.28 -6.74
N ILE A 80 8.21 -8.73 -5.64
CA ILE A 80 8.59 -8.28 -4.29
C ILE A 80 10.06 -8.62 -4.00
N THR A 81 10.48 -9.84 -4.31
CA THR A 81 11.85 -10.31 -4.09
C THR A 81 12.86 -9.50 -4.90
N ASP A 82 12.55 -9.22 -6.17
CA ASP A 82 13.40 -8.42 -7.06
C ASP A 82 13.57 -6.98 -6.54
N VAL A 83 12.47 -6.33 -6.13
CA VAL A 83 12.49 -4.97 -5.58
C VAL A 83 13.32 -4.88 -4.29
N ILE A 84 13.15 -5.84 -3.38
CA ILE A 84 13.89 -5.87 -2.11
C ILE A 84 15.35 -6.17 -2.36
N THR A 85 15.66 -7.15 -3.21
CA THR A 85 17.05 -7.55 -3.50
C THR A 85 17.83 -6.41 -4.13
N LYS A 86 17.21 -5.66 -5.04
CA LYS A 86 17.81 -4.49 -5.68
C LYS A 86 18.20 -3.40 -4.68
N THR A 87 17.46 -3.27 -3.58
CA THR A 87 17.65 -2.19 -2.60
C THR A 87 18.51 -2.63 -1.40
N VAL A 88 18.35 -3.88 -0.94
CA VAL A 88 18.91 -4.36 0.34
C VAL A 88 19.92 -5.50 0.16
N GLY A 89 19.98 -6.11 -1.03
CA GLY A 89 20.82 -7.27 -1.31
C GLY A 89 20.10 -8.61 -1.11
N LEU A 90 20.83 -9.70 -1.34
CA LEU A 90 20.29 -11.07 -1.31
C LEU A 90 20.09 -11.59 0.12
N ASN A 91 19.25 -12.62 0.26
CA ASN A 91 19.06 -13.39 1.50
C ASN A 91 18.60 -12.55 2.72
N VAL A 92 17.77 -11.54 2.49
CA VAL A 92 17.21 -10.67 3.54
C VAL A 92 15.76 -10.98 3.90
N ILE A 93 15.01 -11.61 2.99
CA ILE A 93 13.61 -11.99 3.17
C ILE A 93 13.56 -13.33 3.90
N ASP A 94 12.81 -13.39 5.00
CA ASP A 94 12.50 -14.63 5.72
C ASP A 94 11.20 -15.26 5.21
N ASP A 95 10.15 -14.44 5.05
CA ASP A 95 8.85 -14.91 4.58
C ASP A 95 8.04 -13.81 3.87
N VAL A 96 7.10 -14.22 3.02
CA VAL A 96 6.13 -13.36 2.34
C VAL A 96 4.74 -14.00 2.43
N VAL A 97 3.89 -13.39 3.26
CA VAL A 97 2.51 -13.84 3.51
C VAL A 97 1.54 -12.92 2.76
N ILE A 98 0.70 -13.49 1.91
CA ILE A 98 -0.27 -12.76 1.09
C ILE A 98 -1.64 -12.85 1.77
N ASP A 99 -2.26 -11.70 2.03
CA ASP A 99 -3.63 -11.57 2.50
C ASP A 99 -4.52 -11.05 1.37
N GLU A 100 -5.05 -11.99 0.59
CA GLU A 100 -5.82 -11.70 -0.62
C GLU A 100 -7.12 -10.90 -0.37
N PRO A 101 -7.95 -11.23 0.65
CA PRO A 101 -9.13 -10.45 0.99
C PRO A 101 -8.83 -8.96 1.20
N THR A 102 -7.80 -8.62 1.97
CA THR A 102 -7.46 -7.22 2.25
C THR A 102 -6.66 -6.59 1.12
N GLY A 103 -5.91 -7.37 0.35
CA GLY A 103 -4.96 -6.87 -0.65
C GLY A 103 -3.63 -6.45 -0.06
N GLU A 104 -3.24 -7.11 1.02
CA GLU A 104 -2.03 -6.82 1.75
C GLU A 104 -1.00 -7.93 1.56
N VAL A 105 0.27 -7.56 1.68
CA VAL A 105 1.37 -8.51 1.69
C VAL A 105 2.30 -8.20 2.85
N TYR A 106 2.46 -9.17 3.74
CA TYR A 106 3.32 -9.08 4.91
C TYR A 106 4.68 -9.66 4.54
N ILE A 107 5.71 -8.84 4.65
CA ILE A 107 7.06 -9.15 4.20
C ILE A 107 7.97 -9.15 5.42
N TYR A 108 8.40 -10.33 5.82
CA TYR A 108 9.24 -10.54 6.97
C TYR A 108 10.71 -10.48 6.56
N LEU A 109 11.48 -9.58 7.17
CA LEU A 109 12.90 -9.37 6.87
C LEU A 109 13.76 -9.69 8.10
N ARG A 110 14.91 -10.36 7.88
CA ARG A 110 15.87 -10.72 8.94
C ARG A 110 16.32 -9.56 9.80
N LYS A 111 16.38 -8.36 9.22
CA LYS A 111 16.90 -7.16 9.84
C LYS A 111 16.07 -5.95 9.41
N PRO A 112 15.98 -4.92 10.26
CA PRO A 112 15.35 -3.65 9.88
C PRO A 112 16.11 -3.01 8.72
N VAL A 113 15.36 -2.35 7.83
CA VAL A 113 15.90 -1.68 6.64
C VAL A 113 15.66 -0.17 6.71
N ARG A 114 16.67 0.63 6.34
CA ARG A 114 16.56 2.10 6.35
C ARG A 114 15.58 2.63 5.31
N GLU A 115 15.52 2.00 4.14
CA GLU A 115 14.70 2.42 3.00
C GLU A 115 13.28 1.82 3.02
N LYS A 116 12.75 1.46 4.19
CA LYS A 116 11.42 0.81 4.34
C LYS A 116 10.31 1.54 3.57
N SER A 117 10.17 2.85 3.76
CA SER A 117 9.09 3.62 3.11
C SER A 117 9.23 3.67 1.59
N LYS A 118 10.46 3.64 1.07
CA LYS A 118 10.71 3.61 -0.38
C LYS A 118 10.36 2.24 -0.95
N LEU A 119 10.76 1.16 -0.28
CA LEU A 119 10.38 -0.21 -0.65
C LEU A 119 8.85 -0.39 -0.64
N GLU A 120 8.17 0.11 0.40
CA GLU A 120 6.72 -0.01 0.47
C GLU A 120 6.02 0.71 -0.70
N LYS A 121 6.53 1.87 -1.10
CA LYS A 121 6.03 2.61 -2.26
C LYS A 121 6.29 1.86 -3.56
N GLU A 122 7.51 1.36 -3.78
CA GLU A 122 7.89 0.66 -5.00
C GLU A 122 7.09 -0.65 -5.15
N ILE A 123 6.93 -1.42 -4.08
CA ILE A 123 6.12 -2.65 -4.10
C ILE A 123 4.66 -2.34 -4.39
N LEU A 124 4.05 -1.34 -3.74
CA LEU A 124 2.66 -0.97 -4.05
C LEU A 124 2.49 -0.46 -5.49
N ALA A 125 3.45 0.31 -5.99
CA ALA A 125 3.44 0.82 -7.36
C ALA A 125 3.55 -0.29 -8.41
N GLU A 126 4.44 -1.25 -8.21
CA GLU A 126 4.75 -2.32 -9.19
C GLU A 126 3.79 -3.51 -9.09
N THR A 127 3.14 -3.73 -7.94
CA THR A 127 2.31 -4.93 -7.72
C THR A 127 0.82 -4.64 -7.52
N GLY A 128 0.48 -3.43 -7.08
CA GLY A 128 -0.87 -3.07 -6.61
C GLY A 128 -1.22 -3.60 -5.22
N TRP A 129 -0.33 -4.33 -4.55
CA TRP A 129 -0.54 -4.85 -3.19
C TRP A 129 0.02 -3.88 -2.14
N LYS A 130 -0.67 -3.68 -1.02
CA LYS A 130 -0.15 -2.86 0.09
C LYS A 130 0.85 -3.71 0.91
N PRO A 131 2.15 -3.36 0.90
CA PRO A 131 3.13 -4.08 1.70
C PRO A 131 3.15 -3.62 3.14
N TRP A 132 3.40 -4.57 4.04
CA TRP A 132 3.78 -4.37 5.43
C TRP A 132 5.14 -5.02 5.67
N ILE A 133 6.19 -4.21 5.76
CA ILE A 133 7.56 -4.72 6.01
C ILE A 133 7.80 -4.84 7.51
N ILE A 134 8.06 -6.05 7.98
CA ILE A 134 8.19 -6.40 9.39
C ILE A 134 9.57 -7.04 9.64
N PRO A 135 10.42 -6.48 10.50
CA PRO A 135 11.66 -7.13 10.89
C PRO A 135 11.38 -8.31 11.84
N THR A 136 11.96 -9.49 11.57
CA THR A 136 11.84 -10.69 12.43
C THR A 136 12.72 -10.64 13.67
N ALA A 137 13.86 -9.96 13.62
CA ALA A 137 14.82 -9.88 14.73
C ALA A 137 14.51 -8.80 15.80
N LEU A 138 13.26 -8.38 15.98
CA LEU A 138 12.88 -7.42 17.04
C LEU A 138 12.14 -8.04 18.25
N GLU A 139 11.97 -9.36 18.28
CA GLU A 139 11.53 -10.09 19.48
C GLU A 139 12.62 -11.12 19.79
N MET A 140 13.44 -10.87 20.82
CA MET A 140 14.36 -11.77 21.55
C MET A 140 15.63 -11.02 22.03
N GLY A 141 15.43 -9.87 22.67
CA GLY A 141 16.45 -9.18 23.47
C GLY A 141 15.86 -8.82 24.82
#